data_AF-A0A920JFQ3-F1
#
_entry.id   AF-A0A920JFQ3-F1
#
_cell.length_a   1.000
_cell.length_b   1.000
_cell.length_c   1.000
_cell.angle_alpha   90.00
_cell.angle_beta   90.00
_cell.angle_gamma   90.00
#
_symmetry.space_group_name_H-M   'P 1'
#
loop_
_entity.id
_entity.type
_entity.pdbx_description
1 polymer ?
#
loop_
_entity_poly.entity_id
_entity_poly.type
_entity_poly.pdbx_seq_one_letter_code
_entity_poly.pdbx_strand_id
1 'polypeptide(L)'
;MLEKMNESPQVSVRDDGYYQDLASQWVTDIMNVSKDDLLLDMCSAPGGKATALATQARKVVACDIHESRHQLIYENKVKLSLENLTQVISDGRYPPFSSHAFDHILVDAPCSGLGVLHRRADSRWRIKERDVKNLGKLQVELLDSSIRLLKDGGVLSYSVCTVTDQETVNVVRSIENRHPNLIPEELFSRKMAKDRQWFANSASRLRHRWNVNISMEIGKLGWKRCRVRTSVELRHGK
;
A
#
# COMPACT_ATOMS: atom_id res chain seq x y z
N MET A 1 35.94 -5.63 0.59
CA MET A 1 34.72 -5.60 -0.28
C MET A 1 33.84 -6.83 -0.06
N LEU A 2 34.41 -8.04 0.03
CA LEU A 2 33.68 -9.26 0.40
C LEU A 2 33.13 -9.26 1.83
N GLU A 3 33.78 -8.57 2.79
CA GLU A 3 33.35 -8.58 4.21
C GLU A 3 31.90 -8.08 4.41
N LYS A 4 31.48 -7.08 3.61
CA LYS A 4 30.12 -6.53 3.66
C LYS A 4 29.02 -7.50 3.22
N MET A 5 29.36 -8.66 2.65
CA MET A 5 28.37 -9.69 2.31
C MET A 5 27.92 -10.52 3.51
N ASN A 6 28.69 -10.52 4.61
CA ASN A 6 28.34 -11.21 5.87
C ASN A 6 27.78 -10.27 6.95
N GLU A 7 27.74 -8.96 6.69
CA GLU A 7 27.02 -8.02 7.57
C GLU A 7 25.51 -8.23 7.43
N SER A 8 24.82 -8.51 8.54
CA SER A 8 23.37 -8.62 8.53
C SER A 8 22.74 -7.30 8.07
N PRO A 9 21.73 -7.31 7.17
CA PRO A 9 21.12 -6.09 6.70
C PRO A 9 20.50 -5.30 7.85
N GLN A 10 20.76 -3.99 7.88
CA GLN A 10 20.28 -3.10 8.92
C GLN A 10 18.75 -3.17 9.03
N VAL A 11 18.27 -3.63 10.19
CA VAL A 11 16.83 -3.76 10.45
C VAL A 11 16.23 -2.39 10.67
N SER A 12 15.16 -2.09 9.93
CA SER A 12 14.42 -0.84 10.08
C SER A 12 13.33 -1.00 11.15
N VAL A 13 13.25 -0.04 12.05
CA VAL A 13 12.31 0.01 13.18
C VAL A 13 11.59 1.36 13.11
N ARG A 14 10.28 1.36 13.33
CA ARG A 14 9.47 2.57 13.51
C ARG A 14 9.64 3.14 14.91
N ASP A 15 9.26 4.39 15.10
CA ASP A 15 9.36 5.10 16.40
C ASP A 15 8.57 4.41 17.53
N ASP A 16 7.53 3.64 17.19
CA ASP A 16 6.73 2.81 18.11
C ASP A 16 7.33 1.42 18.38
N GLY A 17 8.56 1.16 17.92
CA GLY A 17 9.25 -0.11 18.08
C GLY A 17 8.78 -1.23 17.13
N TYR A 18 7.91 -0.93 16.16
CA TYR A 18 7.47 -1.93 15.17
C TYR A 18 8.54 -2.15 14.08
N TYR A 19 8.89 -3.41 13.83
CA TYR A 19 9.87 -3.80 12.79
C TYR A 19 9.23 -3.81 11.40
N GLN A 20 9.55 -2.82 10.57
CA GLN A 20 8.99 -2.68 9.22
C GLN A 20 9.99 -2.05 8.27
N ASP A 21 9.98 -2.51 7.02
CA ASP A 21 10.84 -1.95 5.99
C ASP A 21 10.50 -0.50 5.64
N LEU A 22 11.52 0.32 5.38
CA LEU A 22 11.34 1.72 4.97
C LEU A 22 10.44 1.87 3.73
N ALA A 23 10.53 0.97 2.74
CA ALA A 23 9.62 0.99 1.59
C ALA A 23 8.15 0.83 2.00
N SER A 24 7.89 0.01 3.03
CA SER A 24 6.55 -0.22 3.54
C SER A 24 6.06 0.87 4.48
N GLN A 25 6.96 1.62 5.14
CA GLN A 25 6.63 2.81 5.92
C GLN A 25 6.25 3.97 4.98
N TRP A 26 7.01 4.19 3.91
CA TRP A 26 6.71 5.23 2.92
C TRP A 26 5.33 5.10 2.30
N VAL A 27 4.81 3.88 2.10
CA VAL A 27 3.43 3.67 1.62
C VAL A 27 2.42 4.37 2.52
N THR A 28 2.58 4.33 3.84
CA THR A 28 1.64 4.98 4.77
C THR A 28 1.92 6.47 4.91
N ASP A 29 3.18 6.90 4.84
CA ASP A 29 3.56 8.31 4.95
C ASP A 29 3.01 9.16 3.79
N ILE A 30 2.99 8.61 2.57
CA ILE A 30 2.52 9.30 1.35
C ILE A 30 1.00 9.28 1.17
N MET A 31 0.25 8.61 2.06
CA MET A 31 -1.22 8.59 1.99
C MET A 31 -1.85 9.92 2.44
N ASN A 32 -1.17 10.72 3.27
CA ASN A 32 -1.67 12.01 3.79
C ASN A 32 -3.04 11.85 4.49
N VAL A 33 -3.12 10.91 5.44
CA VAL A 33 -4.34 10.61 6.21
C VAL A 33 -4.50 11.61 7.36
N SER A 34 -5.74 12.03 7.60
CA SER A 34 -6.16 12.91 8.69
C SER A 34 -6.73 12.16 9.89
N LYS A 35 -6.69 12.80 11.06
CA LYS A 35 -7.29 12.30 12.32
C LYS A 35 -8.81 12.23 12.32
N ASP A 36 -9.46 12.66 11.24
CA ASP A 36 -10.91 12.57 11.03
C ASP A 36 -11.31 11.37 10.13
N ASP A 37 -10.35 10.78 9.41
CA ASP A 37 -10.64 9.81 8.35
C ASP A 37 -11.01 8.42 8.90
N LEU A 38 -12.03 7.81 8.30
CA LEU A 38 -12.28 6.37 8.40
C LEU A 38 -11.54 5.65 7.29
N LEU A 39 -10.54 4.85 7.67
CA LEU A 39 -9.66 4.14 6.75
C LEU A 39 -9.94 2.63 6.73
N LEU A 40 -9.89 2.01 5.54
CA LEU A 40 -9.87 0.57 5.33
C LEU A 40 -8.49 0.10 4.86
N ASP A 41 -7.90 -0.90 5.50
CA ASP A 41 -6.76 -1.66 4.98
C ASP A 41 -7.29 -3.03 4.52
N MET A 42 -7.43 -3.19 3.20
CA MET A 42 -8.16 -4.31 2.55
C MET A 42 -7.40 -5.64 2.57
N CYS A 43 -6.07 -5.60 2.73
CA CYS A 43 -5.17 -6.75 2.64
C CYS A 43 -4.10 -6.65 3.74
N SER A 44 -4.57 -6.55 4.98
CA SER A 44 -3.81 -5.93 6.06
C SER A 44 -2.73 -6.82 6.67
N ALA A 45 -2.90 -8.14 6.69
CA ALA A 45 -2.05 -8.98 7.53
C ALA A 45 -0.59 -9.03 7.02
N PRO A 46 0.42 -8.87 7.90
CA PRO A 46 0.38 -9.03 9.37
C PRO A 46 0.00 -7.78 10.20
N GLY A 47 -0.45 -6.69 9.56
CA GLY A 47 -0.95 -5.48 10.23
C GLY A 47 0.04 -4.31 10.27
N GLY A 48 1.22 -4.43 9.65
CA GLY A 48 2.26 -3.38 9.71
C GLY A 48 1.81 -2.03 9.12
N LYS A 49 0.98 -2.03 8.05
CA LYS A 49 0.44 -0.80 7.46
C LYS A 49 -0.78 -0.29 8.24
N ALA A 50 -1.77 -1.14 8.55
CA ALA A 50 -2.89 -0.76 9.42
C ALA A 50 -2.46 -0.16 10.78
N THR A 51 -1.43 -0.72 11.43
CA THR A 51 -0.93 -0.18 12.71
C THR A 51 -0.25 1.18 12.54
N ALA A 52 0.51 1.40 11.46
CA ALA A 52 1.05 2.72 11.13
C ALA A 52 -0.06 3.74 10.86
N LEU A 53 -1.08 3.35 10.08
CA LEU A 53 -2.21 4.21 9.75
C LEU A 53 -3.12 4.49 10.96
N ALA A 54 -3.18 3.59 11.94
CA ALA A 54 -3.94 3.79 13.17
C ALA A 54 -3.36 4.93 14.06
N THR A 55 -2.10 5.31 13.87
CA THR A 55 -1.53 6.50 14.53
C THR A 55 -1.94 7.83 13.88
N GLN A 56 -2.46 7.78 12.64
CA GLN A 56 -2.78 8.93 11.80
C GLN A 56 -4.30 9.14 11.63
N ALA A 57 -5.05 8.05 11.43
CA ALA A 57 -6.49 8.05 11.14
C ALA A 57 -7.37 8.14 12.39
N ARG A 58 -8.63 8.57 12.22
CA ARG A 58 -9.65 8.46 13.29
C ARG A 58 -9.89 7.02 13.69
N LYS A 59 -10.05 6.16 12.68
CA LYS A 59 -10.35 4.73 12.83
C LYS A 59 -9.83 3.96 11.62
N VAL A 60 -9.21 2.82 11.87
CA VAL A 60 -8.75 1.87 10.85
C VAL A 60 -9.57 0.59 10.96
N VAL A 61 -10.05 0.10 9.82
CA VAL A 61 -10.62 -1.24 9.66
C VAL A 61 -9.60 -2.08 8.90
N ALA A 62 -9.06 -3.13 9.51
CA ALA A 62 -8.11 -4.05 8.90
C ALA A 62 -8.81 -5.35 8.48
N CYS A 63 -8.70 -5.67 7.20
CA CYS A 63 -9.26 -6.86 6.58
C CYS A 63 -8.16 -7.82 6.09
N ASP A 64 -8.35 -9.11 6.32
CA ASP A 64 -7.65 -10.19 5.63
C ASP A 64 -8.62 -11.37 5.48
N ILE A 65 -8.36 -12.25 4.50
CA ILE A 65 -9.15 -13.45 4.28
C ILE A 65 -8.74 -14.60 5.22
N HIS A 66 -7.54 -14.54 5.79
CA HIS A 66 -6.98 -15.59 6.63
C HIS A 66 -7.13 -15.27 8.13
N GLU A 67 -8.07 -15.96 8.78
CA GLU A 67 -8.29 -15.93 10.23
C GLU A 67 -6.98 -16.15 11.03
N SER A 68 -6.14 -17.11 10.63
CA SER A 68 -4.86 -17.37 11.29
C SER A 68 -3.86 -16.21 11.22
N ARG A 69 -4.03 -15.28 10.26
CA ARG A 69 -3.21 -14.07 10.15
C ARG A 69 -3.82 -12.87 10.87
N HIS A 70 -5.12 -12.87 11.12
CA HIS A 70 -5.77 -11.86 11.97
C HIS A 70 -5.21 -11.86 13.40
N GLN A 71 -4.83 -13.03 13.92
CA GLN A 71 -4.14 -13.14 15.21
C GLN A 71 -2.89 -12.23 15.30
N LEU A 72 -2.10 -12.12 14.23
CA LEU A 72 -0.94 -11.22 14.16
C LEU A 72 -1.35 -9.74 14.21
N ILE A 73 -2.45 -9.38 13.54
CA ILE A 73 -3.00 -8.02 13.59
C ILE A 73 -3.49 -7.70 15.02
N TYR A 74 -4.09 -8.68 15.70
CA TYR A 74 -4.54 -8.54 17.09
C TYR A 74 -3.38 -8.35 18.07
N GLU A 75 -2.36 -9.20 17.99
CA GLU A 75 -1.15 -9.10 18.82
C GLU A 75 -0.45 -7.75 18.62
N ASN A 76 -0.32 -7.30 17.38
CA ASN A 76 0.26 -6.00 17.05
C ASN A 76 -0.62 -4.83 17.52
N LYS A 77 -1.95 -4.92 17.40
CA LYS A 77 -2.90 -3.94 17.97
C LYS A 77 -2.69 -3.79 19.47
N VAL A 78 -2.70 -4.90 20.21
CA VAL A 78 -2.59 -4.91 21.68
C VAL A 78 -1.22 -4.39 22.11
N LYS A 79 -0.14 -4.86 21.49
CA LYS A 79 1.24 -4.42 21.79
C LYS A 79 1.42 -2.91 21.61
N LEU A 80 0.75 -2.31 20.62
CA LEU A 80 0.85 -0.88 20.30
C LEU A 80 -0.30 -0.04 20.92
N SER A 81 -1.20 -0.64 21.71
CA SER A 81 -2.35 0.03 22.36
C SER A 81 -3.28 0.78 21.38
N LEU A 82 -3.51 0.22 20.18
CA LEU A 82 -4.21 0.88 19.07
C LEU A 82 -5.73 0.63 19.10
N GLU A 83 -6.45 1.25 20.05
CA GLU A 83 -7.89 0.99 20.22
C GLU A 83 -8.76 1.32 19.01
N ASN A 84 -8.36 2.31 18.21
CA ASN A 84 -9.02 2.71 16.98
C ASN A 84 -8.81 1.73 15.80
N LEU A 85 -8.02 0.66 15.97
CA LEU A 85 -7.86 -0.42 14.99
C LEU A 85 -8.93 -1.51 15.24
N THR A 86 -9.81 -1.71 14.25
CA THR A 86 -10.84 -2.77 14.22
C THR A 86 -10.45 -3.82 13.18
N GLN A 87 -10.81 -5.08 13.41
CA GLN A 87 -10.51 -6.20 12.51
C GLN A 87 -11.79 -6.80 11.94
N VAL A 88 -11.76 -7.20 10.66
CA VAL A 88 -12.86 -7.88 9.97
C VAL A 88 -12.29 -8.97 9.05
N ILE A 89 -12.57 -10.24 9.33
CA ILE A 89 -12.21 -11.34 8.44
C ILE A 89 -13.13 -11.29 7.21
N SER A 90 -12.57 -11.11 6.01
CA SER A 90 -13.35 -11.03 4.78
C SER A 90 -12.50 -11.24 3.53
N ASP A 91 -13.09 -11.83 2.48
CA ASP A 91 -12.54 -11.75 1.12
C ASP A 91 -12.68 -10.31 0.60
N GLY A 92 -11.55 -9.65 0.34
CA GLY A 92 -11.53 -8.25 -0.11
C GLY A 92 -12.26 -7.99 -1.44
N ARG A 93 -12.62 -9.02 -2.21
CA ARG A 93 -13.45 -8.91 -3.42
C ARG A 93 -14.93 -8.73 -3.10
N TYR A 94 -15.36 -9.26 -1.95
CA TYR A 94 -16.73 -9.24 -1.43
C TYR A 94 -16.78 -8.68 0.01
N PRO A 95 -16.26 -7.46 0.24
CA PRO A 95 -16.11 -6.90 1.58
C PRO A 95 -17.49 -6.56 2.18
N PRO A 96 -17.73 -6.82 3.49
CA PRO A 96 -19.05 -6.73 4.12
C PRO A 96 -19.43 -5.31 4.54
N PHE A 97 -19.11 -4.31 3.71
CA PHE A 97 -19.29 -2.88 4.01
C PHE A 97 -20.28 -2.23 3.04
N SER A 98 -20.96 -1.18 3.48
CA SER A 98 -21.78 -0.34 2.62
C SER A 98 -20.91 0.40 1.60
N SER A 99 -21.48 0.70 0.42
CA SER A 99 -20.84 1.60 -0.54
C SER A 99 -20.60 2.99 0.06
N HIS A 100 -19.58 3.68 -0.44
CA HIS A 100 -19.22 5.04 -0.02
C HIS A 100 -19.02 5.23 1.51
N ALA A 101 -18.45 4.22 2.18
CA ALA A 101 -18.23 4.23 3.62
C ALA A 101 -16.90 4.88 4.05
N PHE A 102 -15.84 4.76 3.24
CA PHE A 102 -14.47 5.07 3.67
C PHE A 102 -13.90 6.34 3.06
N ASP A 103 -13.24 7.13 3.91
CA ASP A 103 -12.48 8.34 3.54
C ASP A 103 -11.10 7.96 2.99
N HIS A 104 -10.53 6.82 3.41
CA HIS A 104 -9.33 6.27 2.82
C HIS A 104 -9.46 4.74 2.69
N ILE A 105 -8.88 4.15 1.65
CA ILE A 105 -8.72 2.70 1.50
C ILE A 105 -7.27 2.42 1.13
N LEU A 106 -6.70 1.33 1.61
CA LEU A 106 -5.41 0.79 1.20
C LEU A 106 -5.62 -0.63 0.69
N VAL A 107 -5.03 -0.93 -0.46
CA VAL A 107 -4.94 -2.26 -1.05
C VAL A 107 -3.44 -2.58 -1.21
N ASP A 108 -2.81 -3.00 -0.11
CA ASP A 108 -1.46 -3.56 -0.13
C ASP A 108 -1.53 -5.00 -0.67
N ALA A 109 -1.56 -5.11 -1.99
CA ALA A 109 -2.16 -6.28 -2.61
C ALA A 109 -1.25 -7.52 -2.55
N PRO A 110 -1.85 -8.73 -2.44
CA PRO A 110 -1.11 -9.98 -2.63
C PRO A 110 -0.45 -9.97 -4.02
N CYS A 111 0.87 -10.10 -4.03
CA CYS A 111 1.71 -10.03 -5.22
C CYS A 111 2.86 -11.04 -5.15
N SER A 112 3.57 -11.22 -6.26
CA SER A 112 4.65 -12.21 -6.40
C SER A 112 5.86 -11.95 -5.50
N GLY A 113 6.01 -10.72 -4.98
CA GLY A 113 7.12 -10.33 -4.12
C GLY A 113 8.49 -10.29 -4.81
N LEU A 114 8.53 -10.24 -6.15
CA LEU A 114 9.77 -10.27 -6.92
C LEU A 114 10.66 -9.02 -6.73
N GLY A 115 10.15 -7.93 -6.14
CA GLY A 115 10.94 -6.78 -5.71
C GLY A 115 11.72 -7.01 -4.41
N VAL A 116 11.34 -8.01 -3.60
CA VAL A 116 11.93 -8.29 -2.27
C VAL A 116 12.68 -9.62 -2.20
N LEU A 117 13.21 -10.10 -3.33
CA LEU A 117 13.97 -11.36 -3.44
C LEU A 117 15.22 -11.45 -2.57
N HIS A 118 15.72 -10.34 -2.02
CA HIS A 118 16.81 -10.32 -1.04
C HIS A 118 16.36 -10.78 0.36
N ARG A 119 15.04 -10.78 0.64
CA ARG A 119 14.42 -11.29 1.88
C ARG A 119 13.58 -12.54 1.66
N ARG A 120 13.12 -12.77 0.43
CA ARG A 120 12.36 -13.96 0.00
C ARG A 120 13.09 -14.64 -1.16
N ALA A 121 14.29 -15.14 -0.89
CA ALA A 121 15.14 -15.77 -1.90
C ALA A 121 14.52 -17.05 -2.48
N ASP A 122 13.67 -17.72 -1.70
CA ASP A 122 12.88 -18.89 -2.08
C ASP A 122 11.82 -18.59 -3.15
N SER A 123 11.28 -17.36 -3.20
CA SER A 123 10.30 -16.95 -4.22
C SER A 123 10.82 -17.14 -5.65
N ARG A 124 12.15 -17.07 -5.86
CA ARG A 124 12.80 -17.31 -7.17
C ARG A 124 12.46 -18.67 -7.77
N TRP A 125 12.20 -19.67 -6.93
CA TRP A 125 11.95 -21.06 -7.34
C TRP A 125 10.46 -21.44 -7.29
N ARG A 126 9.65 -20.68 -6.55
CA ARG A 126 8.22 -20.96 -6.33
C ARG A 126 7.29 -20.26 -7.31
N ILE A 127 7.60 -19.01 -7.68
CA ILE A 127 6.73 -18.18 -8.53
C ILE A 127 6.88 -18.55 -10.00
N LYS A 128 5.76 -18.83 -10.67
CA LYS A 128 5.69 -19.06 -12.12
C LYS A 128 4.96 -17.91 -12.82
N GLU A 129 5.20 -17.73 -14.11
CA GLU A 129 4.60 -16.66 -14.91
C GLU A 129 3.04 -16.65 -14.85
N ARG A 130 2.43 -17.84 -14.82
CA ARG A 130 0.97 -17.98 -14.66
C ARG A 130 0.46 -17.40 -13.32
N ASP A 131 1.28 -17.48 -12.27
CA ASP A 131 0.89 -17.04 -10.93
C ASP A 131 0.90 -15.51 -10.88
N VAL A 132 1.91 -14.87 -11.49
CA VAL A 132 1.97 -13.41 -11.72
C VAL A 132 0.74 -12.92 -12.50
N LYS A 133 0.34 -13.61 -13.57
CA LYS A 133 -0.87 -13.29 -14.36
C LYS A 133 -2.17 -13.42 -13.54
N ASN A 134 -2.25 -14.39 -12.63
CA ASN A 134 -3.42 -14.58 -11.77
C ASN A 134 -3.46 -13.54 -10.64
N LEU A 135 -2.31 -13.18 -10.07
CA LEU A 135 -2.18 -12.12 -9.07
C LEU A 135 -2.58 -10.77 -9.64
N GLY A 136 -2.16 -10.42 -10.87
CA GLY A 136 -2.62 -9.22 -11.58
C GLY A 136 -4.13 -9.15 -11.75
N LYS A 137 -4.82 -10.27 -12.02
CA LYS A 137 -6.29 -10.32 -12.07
C LYS A 137 -6.91 -10.08 -10.70
N LEU A 138 -6.41 -10.76 -9.67
CA LEU A 138 -6.89 -10.59 -8.29
C LEU A 138 -6.70 -9.15 -7.79
N GLN A 139 -5.57 -8.52 -8.11
CA GLN A 139 -5.28 -7.12 -7.80
C GLN A 139 -6.33 -6.18 -8.42
N VAL A 140 -6.73 -6.42 -9.67
CA VAL A 140 -7.81 -5.67 -10.32
C VAL A 140 -9.18 -5.93 -9.64
N GLU A 141 -9.50 -7.18 -9.27
CA GLU A 141 -10.75 -7.52 -8.53
C GLU A 141 -10.84 -6.82 -7.15
N LEU A 142 -9.70 -6.72 -6.44
CA LEU A 142 -9.58 -6.04 -5.15
C LEU A 142 -9.70 -4.51 -5.28
N LEU A 143 -9.22 -3.93 -6.38
CA LEU A 143 -9.39 -2.50 -6.66
C LEU A 143 -10.83 -2.18 -7.10
N ASP A 144 -11.42 -2.98 -7.99
CA ASP A 144 -12.82 -2.84 -8.44
C ASP A 144 -13.83 -2.94 -7.28
N SER A 145 -13.53 -3.74 -6.26
CA SER A 145 -14.34 -3.83 -5.02
C SER A 145 -14.12 -2.63 -4.10
N SER A 146 -12.86 -2.23 -3.90
CA SER A 146 -12.50 -1.06 -3.08
C SER A 146 -13.12 0.24 -3.60
N ILE A 147 -13.13 0.46 -4.92
CA ILE A 147 -13.71 1.67 -5.54
C ILE A 147 -15.20 1.85 -5.17
N ARG A 148 -15.97 0.77 -4.99
CA ARG A 148 -17.39 0.84 -4.57
C ARG A 148 -17.56 1.32 -3.13
N LEU A 149 -16.59 1.02 -2.27
CA LEU A 149 -16.61 1.39 -0.85
C LEU A 149 -16.09 2.82 -0.59
N LEU A 150 -15.38 3.38 -1.56
CA LEU A 150 -14.74 4.67 -1.47
C LEU A 150 -15.78 5.78 -1.49
N LYS A 151 -15.68 6.74 -0.56
CA LYS A 151 -16.50 7.94 -0.59
C LYS A 151 -16.24 8.75 -1.86
N ASP A 152 -17.23 9.53 -2.23
CA ASP A 152 -17.00 10.70 -3.08
C ASP A 152 -16.06 11.67 -2.32
N GLY A 153 -14.76 11.54 -2.58
CA GLY A 153 -13.71 12.42 -2.05
C GLY A 153 -12.83 11.74 -1.02
N GLY A 154 -12.79 10.40 -0.98
CA GLY A 154 -11.87 9.63 -0.14
C GLY A 154 -10.81 8.88 -0.95
N VAL A 155 -9.60 8.64 -0.40
CA VAL A 155 -8.42 8.15 -1.13
C VAL A 155 -8.16 6.64 -1.04
N LEU A 156 -8.30 5.88 -2.14
CA LEU A 156 -7.92 4.47 -2.29
C LEU A 156 -6.47 4.33 -2.76
N SER A 157 -5.54 3.83 -1.96
CA SER A 157 -4.15 3.52 -2.32
C SER A 157 -3.93 2.05 -2.70
N TYR A 158 -2.96 1.79 -3.56
CA TYR A 158 -2.52 0.48 -4.06
C TYR A 158 -1.00 0.38 -3.95
N SER A 159 -0.51 -0.66 -3.29
CA SER A 159 0.92 -0.96 -3.19
C SER A 159 1.19 -2.43 -3.43
N VAL A 160 2.34 -2.72 -4.04
CA VAL A 160 2.83 -4.09 -4.27
C VAL A 160 4.35 -4.10 -4.14
N CYS A 161 4.92 -5.21 -3.65
CA CYS A 161 6.36 -5.40 -3.50
C CYS A 161 6.97 -6.19 -4.69
N THR A 162 6.53 -5.86 -5.91
CA THR A 162 6.92 -6.51 -7.17
C THR A 162 7.38 -5.46 -8.19
N VAL A 163 8.07 -5.93 -9.25
CA VAL A 163 8.60 -5.12 -10.35
C VAL A 163 8.01 -5.51 -11.71
N THR A 164 7.01 -6.39 -11.72
CA THR A 164 6.40 -6.92 -12.95
C THR A 164 5.32 -5.97 -13.47
N ASP A 165 5.29 -5.73 -14.78
CA ASP A 165 4.28 -4.86 -15.40
C ASP A 165 2.86 -5.40 -15.18
N GLN A 166 2.71 -6.73 -15.17
CA GLN A 166 1.44 -7.46 -14.97
C GLN A 166 0.78 -7.18 -13.61
N GLU A 167 1.56 -6.79 -12.60
CA GLU A 167 1.08 -6.48 -11.25
C GLU A 167 1.15 -4.98 -10.91
N THR A 168 1.71 -4.16 -11.82
CA THR A 168 1.92 -2.72 -11.62
C THR A 168 1.20 -1.90 -12.70
N VAL A 169 1.89 -1.51 -13.78
CA VAL A 169 1.35 -0.63 -14.84
C VAL A 169 0.11 -1.19 -15.53
N ASN A 170 0.02 -2.52 -15.70
CA ASN A 170 -1.11 -3.15 -16.38
C ASN A 170 -2.35 -3.23 -15.48
N VAL A 171 -2.18 -3.38 -14.16
CA VAL A 171 -3.28 -3.32 -13.18
C VAL A 171 -3.89 -1.92 -13.21
N VAL A 172 -3.06 -0.88 -13.13
CA VAL A 172 -3.54 0.52 -13.16
C VAL A 172 -4.22 0.86 -14.47
N ARG A 173 -3.61 0.55 -15.60
CA ARG A 173 -4.24 0.77 -16.91
C ARG A 173 -5.59 0.04 -17.02
N SER A 174 -5.73 -1.14 -16.42
CA SER A 174 -7.02 -1.85 -16.38
C SER A 174 -8.06 -1.08 -15.56
N ILE A 175 -7.68 -0.53 -14.40
CA ILE A 175 -8.57 0.22 -13.52
C ILE A 175 -8.92 1.60 -14.09
N GLU A 176 -7.97 2.33 -14.66
CA GLU A 176 -8.21 3.60 -15.37
C GLU A 176 -9.22 3.42 -16.52
N ASN A 177 -9.07 2.34 -17.31
CA ASN A 177 -10.01 2.02 -18.40
C ASN A 177 -11.40 1.61 -17.90
N ARG A 178 -11.50 0.92 -16.75
CA ARG A 178 -12.79 0.49 -16.16
C ARG A 178 -13.52 1.65 -15.48
N HIS A 179 -12.78 2.58 -14.91
CA HIS A 179 -13.29 3.71 -14.14
C HIS A 179 -12.66 5.01 -14.66
N PRO A 180 -13.10 5.52 -15.83
CA PRO A 180 -12.50 6.71 -16.45
C PRO A 180 -12.70 8.00 -15.63
N ASN A 181 -13.52 7.93 -14.57
CA ASN A 181 -13.67 9.01 -13.61
C ASN A 181 -12.42 9.17 -12.73
N LEU A 182 -11.53 8.16 -12.59
CA LEU A 182 -10.34 8.25 -11.74
C LEU A 182 -9.15 8.99 -12.43
N ILE A 183 -8.45 9.88 -11.71
CA ILE A 183 -7.50 10.89 -12.24
C ILE A 183 -6.13 10.82 -11.55
N PRO A 184 -5.03 10.36 -12.21
CA PRO A 184 -3.67 10.31 -11.65
C PRO A 184 -3.21 11.55 -10.82
N GLU A 185 -2.68 11.36 -9.60
CA GLU A 185 -1.86 12.39 -8.90
C GLU A 185 -0.41 11.92 -8.81
N GLU A 186 0.59 12.79 -8.98
CA GLU A 186 2.00 12.41 -8.78
C GLU A 186 2.32 12.22 -7.29
N LEU A 187 2.90 11.07 -6.91
CA LEU A 187 3.38 10.84 -5.53
C LEU A 187 4.55 11.74 -5.11
N PHE A 188 5.36 12.20 -6.07
CA PHE A 188 6.55 13.00 -5.80
C PHE A 188 6.45 14.38 -6.45
N SER A 189 5.69 15.27 -5.81
CA SER A 189 5.70 16.68 -6.25
C SER A 189 7.12 17.26 -6.22
N ARG A 190 7.43 18.16 -7.16
CA ARG A 190 8.69 18.96 -7.12
C ARG A 190 8.88 19.76 -5.83
N LYS A 191 7.84 19.86 -4.98
CA LYS A 191 7.86 20.45 -3.64
C LYS A 191 8.49 19.49 -2.63
N MET A 192 8.02 18.24 -2.55
CA MET A 192 8.62 17.21 -1.69
C MET A 192 10.09 16.95 -2.06
N ALA A 193 10.43 16.93 -3.36
CA ALA A 193 11.82 16.83 -3.82
C ALA A 193 12.73 18.02 -3.39
N LYS A 194 12.15 19.14 -2.95
CA LYS A 194 12.86 20.30 -2.40
C LYS A 194 12.85 20.38 -0.87
N ASP A 195 11.96 19.64 -0.20
CA ASP A 195 11.95 19.50 1.25
C ASP A 195 13.15 18.65 1.71
N ARG A 196 14.32 19.31 1.72
CA ARG A 196 15.56 18.77 2.28
C ARG A 196 15.41 18.28 3.70
N GLN A 197 14.38 18.70 4.44
CA GLN A 197 14.16 18.27 5.82
C GLN A 197 13.45 16.91 5.89
N TRP A 198 12.50 16.62 5.00
CA TRP A 198 11.93 15.28 4.82
C TRP A 198 13.00 14.30 4.33
N PHE A 199 13.80 14.71 3.33
CA PHE A 199 14.95 13.92 2.89
C PHE A 199 16.13 13.91 3.89
N ALA A 200 16.32 14.87 4.78
CA ALA A 200 17.39 14.79 5.80
C ALA A 200 17.03 13.79 6.90
N ASN A 201 15.78 13.81 7.35
CA ASN A 201 15.28 12.89 8.36
C ASN A 201 15.20 11.45 7.81
N SER A 202 14.69 11.28 6.57
CA SER A 202 14.47 9.96 5.95
C SER A 202 15.61 9.43 5.07
N ALA A 203 16.49 10.30 4.53
CA ALA A 203 17.53 9.92 3.56
C ALA A 203 18.98 10.17 4.02
N SER A 204 19.21 10.28 5.34
CA SER A 204 20.54 10.09 5.93
C SER A 204 21.16 8.72 5.62
N ARG A 205 20.39 7.74 5.12
CA ARG A 205 20.82 6.34 4.93
C ARG A 205 20.75 5.77 3.51
N LEU A 206 20.00 6.33 2.55
CA LEU A 206 19.74 5.65 1.27
C LEU A 206 19.87 6.55 0.03
N ARG A 207 21.05 6.52 -0.59
CA ARG A 207 21.18 6.72 -2.04
C ARG A 207 20.94 5.35 -2.70
N HIS A 208 20.11 5.35 -3.75
CA HIS A 208 19.75 4.22 -4.62
C HIS A 208 18.56 3.31 -4.21
N ARG A 209 17.67 3.16 -5.21
CA ARG A 209 16.80 2.02 -5.59
C ARG A 209 15.32 1.94 -5.16
N TRP A 210 14.48 2.03 -6.20
CA TRP A 210 13.18 1.38 -6.50
C TRP A 210 12.05 1.42 -5.45
N ASN A 211 10.89 2.00 -5.84
CA ASN A 211 9.54 1.52 -5.52
C ASN A 211 8.52 2.11 -6.53
N VAL A 212 7.39 1.44 -6.74
CA VAL A 212 6.24 1.88 -7.56
C VAL A 212 4.99 1.82 -6.67
N ASN A 213 4.25 2.93 -6.54
CA ASN A 213 3.09 3.08 -5.63
C ASN A 213 1.96 3.88 -6.32
N ILE A 214 0.68 3.63 -5.98
CA ILE A 214 -0.51 3.87 -6.85
C ILE A 214 -1.77 4.23 -5.99
N SER A 215 -2.83 4.93 -6.50
CA SER A 215 -4.03 5.37 -5.70
C SER A 215 -5.25 5.99 -6.49
N MET A 216 -6.34 6.54 -5.87
CA MET A 216 -7.72 6.93 -6.37
C MET A 216 -8.56 7.85 -5.38
N GLU A 217 -9.52 8.78 -5.73
CA GLU A 217 -10.41 9.66 -4.82
C GLU A 217 -11.57 10.58 -5.40
N ILE A 218 -12.91 10.36 -5.27
CA ILE A 218 -13.98 11.12 -6.06
C ILE A 218 -14.37 12.58 -5.64
N GLY A 219 -13.82 13.62 -6.28
CA GLY A 219 -14.34 15.01 -6.17
C GLY A 219 -15.69 15.27 -6.88
N LYS A 220 -16.69 15.83 -6.17
CA LYS A 220 -18.04 16.16 -6.68
C LYS A 220 -18.11 17.53 -7.39
N LEU A 221 -18.69 17.57 -8.60
CA LEU A 221 -19.40 18.75 -9.14
C LEU A 221 -20.32 18.35 -10.31
N GLY A 222 -21.48 17.74 -10.01
CA GLY A 222 -22.44 17.21 -11.01
C GLY A 222 -21.94 16.00 -11.83
N TRP A 223 -20.62 15.84 -11.93
CA TRP A 223 -19.88 14.73 -12.52
C TRP A 223 -19.00 14.14 -11.40
N LYS A 224 -18.80 12.81 -11.38
CA LYS A 224 -18.03 12.08 -10.35
C LYS A 224 -16.56 11.96 -10.80
N ARG A 225 -15.55 12.36 -10.01
CA ARG A 225 -14.11 12.40 -10.43
C ARG A 225 -13.05 11.90 -9.42
N CYS A 226 -12.57 10.65 -9.52
CA CYS A 226 -11.56 10.08 -8.61
C CYS A 226 -10.15 10.73 -8.73
N ARG A 227 -9.26 10.69 -7.73
CA ARG A 227 -7.82 11.03 -7.79
C ARG A 227 -6.81 9.88 -7.57
N VAL A 228 -6.51 9.20 -8.68
CA VAL A 228 -5.26 8.52 -9.13
C VAL A 228 -3.89 8.49 -8.41
N ARG A 229 -3.67 8.84 -7.14
CA ARG A 229 -2.30 9.15 -6.63
C ARG A 229 -1.22 8.04 -6.88
N THR A 230 -0.51 8.14 -8.01
CA THR A 230 0.37 7.17 -8.65
C THR A 230 1.76 7.74 -8.93
N SER A 231 2.78 6.89 -8.79
CA SER A 231 4.04 7.07 -9.48
C SER A 231 4.60 5.73 -9.95
N VAL A 232 4.71 5.62 -11.26
CA VAL A 232 5.65 4.73 -11.95
C VAL A 232 6.79 5.61 -12.42
N GLU A 233 7.87 5.75 -11.64
CA GLU A 233 9.03 6.53 -12.10
C GLU A 233 9.95 5.66 -12.96
N LEU A 234 9.67 5.63 -14.27
CA LEU A 234 10.61 5.10 -15.25
C LEU A 234 11.65 6.17 -15.63
N ARG A 235 12.85 6.05 -15.07
CA ARG A 235 14.06 6.64 -15.66
C ARG A 235 14.95 5.55 -16.24
N HIS A 236 14.79 5.28 -17.53
CA HIS A 236 15.91 4.81 -18.34
C HIS A 236 16.71 6.05 -18.79
N GLY A 237 17.99 6.14 -18.43
CA GLY A 237 18.68 7.42 -18.35
C GLY A 237 20.20 7.39 -18.53
N LYS A 238 20.65 6.68 -19.57
CA LYS A 238 22.06 6.55 -20.05
C LYS A 238 23.01 5.80 -19.12
#